data_AF-A0A353QZ49-F1
#
_entry.id   AF-A0A353QZ49-F1
#
_cell.length_a   1.000
_cell.length_b   1.000
_cell.length_c   1.000
_cell.angle_alpha   90.00
_cell.angle_beta   90.00
_cell.angle_gamma   90.00
#
_symmetry.space_group_name_H-M   'P 1'
#
loop_
_entity.id
_entity.type
_entity.pdbx_description
1 polymer ?
#
loop_
_entity_poly.entity_id
_entity_poly.type
_entity_poly.pdbx_seq_one_letter_code
_entity_poly.pdbx_strand_id
1 'polypeptide(L)'
;TYNLVQYLGELGCEVAVHRNDQITLHQIEALAPSHIVISPGPCTPNEAGVSVPVIHRFATEIPILGVCLGHQSIGQAFGAHVVHAKRLMHGKTSNVYH
;
A
#
# COMPACT_ATOMS: atom_id res chain seq x y z
N THR A 1 8.98 -6.98 -2.61
CA THR A 1 8.02 -7.48 -1.61
C THR A 1 8.22 -8.97 -1.36
N TYR A 2 9.40 -9.38 -0.86
CA TYR A 2 9.60 -10.78 -0.47
C TYR A 2 9.12 -10.99 0.98
N ASN A 3 9.57 -10.12 1.90
CA ASN A 3 9.30 -10.26 3.33
C ASN A 3 7.80 -10.19 3.71
N LEU A 4 7.02 -9.28 3.13
CA LEU A 4 5.58 -9.17 3.44
C LEU A 4 4.80 -10.39 2.95
N VAL A 5 5.09 -10.84 1.73
CA VAL A 5 4.43 -12.00 1.11
C VAL A 5 4.77 -13.27 1.88
N GLN A 6 6.04 -13.44 2.22
CA GLN A 6 6.49 -14.58 3.03
C GLN A 6 5.78 -14.60 4.39
N TYR A 7 5.78 -13.49 5.12
CA TYR A 7 5.17 -13.44 6.44
C TYR A 7 3.65 -13.70 6.41
N LEU A 8 2.94 -13.13 5.43
CA LEU A 8 1.53 -13.44 5.22
C LEU A 8 1.31 -14.92 4.86
N GLY A 9 2.20 -15.50 4.06
CA GLY A 9 2.17 -16.94 3.75
C GLY A 9 2.41 -17.82 4.97
N GLU A 10 3.33 -17.44 5.86
CA GLU A 10 3.59 -18.12 7.14
C GLU A 10 2.37 -18.06 8.09
N LEU A 11 1.56 -17.00 7.97
CA LEU A 11 0.27 -16.88 8.66
C LEU A 11 -0.88 -17.65 7.96
N GLY A 12 -0.60 -18.35 6.87
CA GLY A 12 -1.57 -19.15 6.12
C GLY A 12 -2.44 -18.33 5.15
N CYS A 13 -2.07 -17.10 4.83
CA CYS A 13 -2.78 -16.31 3.83
C CYS A 13 -2.40 -16.75 2.41
N GLU A 14 -3.41 -16.91 1.55
CA GLU A 14 -3.18 -16.98 0.11
C GLU A 14 -2.95 -15.56 -0.44
N VAL A 15 -1.77 -15.32 -1.02
CA VAL A 15 -1.35 -13.98 -1.45
C VAL A 15 -1.20 -13.93 -2.96
N ALA A 16 -2.00 -13.08 -3.61
CA ALA A 16 -1.82 -12.69 -5.01
C ALA A 16 -1.04 -11.37 -5.09
N VAL A 17 0.10 -11.37 -5.79
CA VAL A 17 0.96 -10.19 -5.92
C VAL A 17 0.86 -9.64 -7.33
N HIS A 18 0.45 -8.37 -7.44
CA HIS A 18 0.36 -7.66 -8.70
C HIS A 18 1.19 -6.38 -8.66
N ARG A 19 1.79 -6.02 -9.79
CA ARG A 19 2.38 -4.69 -9.94
C ARG A 19 1.27 -3.64 -10.10
N ASN A 20 1.51 -2.47 -9.54
CA ASN A 20 0.59 -1.33 -9.55
C ASN A 20 0.30 -0.74 -10.95
N ASP A 21 1.03 -1.16 -11.97
CA ASP A 21 0.85 -0.79 -13.38
C ASP A 21 0.32 -1.95 -14.24
N GLN A 22 0.07 -3.12 -13.66
CA GLN A 22 -0.34 -4.34 -14.37
C GLN A 22 -1.67 -4.92 -13.89
N ILE A 23 -2.40 -4.19 -13.05
CA ILE A 23 -3.72 -4.57 -12.58
C ILE A 23 -4.66 -3.37 -12.59
N THR A 24 -5.91 -3.62 -12.94
CA THR A 24 -6.99 -2.62 -12.99
C THR A 24 -7.94 -2.77 -11.79
N LEU A 25 -8.70 -1.72 -11.47
CA LEU A 25 -9.70 -1.77 -10.39
C LEU A 25 -10.74 -2.88 -10.62
N HIS A 26 -11.20 -3.06 -11.85
CA HIS A 26 -12.14 -4.12 -12.21
C HIS A 26 -11.56 -5.52 -11.98
N GLN A 27 -10.28 -5.73 -12.29
CA GLN A 27 -9.63 -7.00 -12.00
C GLN A 27 -9.51 -7.25 -10.49
N ILE A 28 -9.23 -6.22 -9.70
CA ILE A 28 -9.21 -6.33 -8.23
C ILE A 28 -10.59 -6.71 -7.70
N GLU A 29 -11.64 -6.05 -8.19
CA GLU A 29 -13.03 -6.35 -7.80
C GLU A 29 -13.42 -7.79 -8.16
N ALA A 30 -13.02 -8.27 -9.34
CA ALA A 30 -13.25 -9.64 -9.79
C ALA A 30 -12.48 -10.70 -8.98
N LEU A 31 -11.31 -10.34 -8.41
CA LEU A 31 -10.57 -11.22 -7.49
C LEU A 31 -11.25 -11.35 -6.11
N ALA A 32 -12.19 -10.45 -5.79
CA ALA A 32 -12.92 -10.42 -4.52
C ALA A 32 -12.02 -10.60 -3.27
N PRO A 33 -10.94 -9.82 -3.11
CA PRO A 33 -10.01 -10.00 -2.01
C PRO A 33 -10.67 -9.61 -0.68
N SER A 34 -10.36 -10.35 0.38
CA SER A 34 -10.79 -10.00 1.74
C SER A 34 -10.00 -8.82 2.33
N HIS A 35 -8.77 -8.60 1.87
CA HIS A 35 -7.85 -7.57 2.34
C HIS A 35 -6.96 -7.08 1.19
N ILE A 36 -6.53 -5.82 1.24
CA ILE A 36 -5.60 -5.25 0.27
C ILE A 36 -4.35 -4.71 0.99
N VAL A 37 -3.17 -5.11 0.52
CA VAL A 37 -1.89 -4.58 1.00
C VAL A 37 -1.22 -3.76 -0.11
N ILE A 38 -1.02 -2.46 0.13
CA ILE A 38 -0.39 -1.55 -0.82
C ILE A 38 1.04 -1.29 -0.37
N SER A 39 2.01 -1.75 -1.17
CA SER A 39 3.44 -1.60 -0.88
C SER A 39 4.31 -1.42 -2.16
N PRO A 40 3.97 -0.47 -3.06
CA PRO A 40 4.73 -0.24 -4.28
C PRO A 40 6.18 0.19 -4.00
N GLY A 41 7.01 0.01 -5.04
CA GLY A 41 8.43 0.40 -5.04
C GLY A 41 8.65 1.92 -5.02
N PRO A 42 9.90 2.38 -5.15
CA PRO A 42 10.26 3.78 -4.94
C PRO A 42 9.68 4.69 -6.03
N CYS A 43 8.84 5.63 -5.63
CA CYS A 43 8.38 6.80 -6.39
C CYS A 43 7.53 7.68 -5.47
N THR A 44 6.90 8.73 -5.99
CA THR A 44 5.87 9.48 -5.25
C THR A 44 4.48 8.83 -5.41
N PRO A 45 3.50 9.08 -4.53
CA PRO A 45 2.15 8.51 -4.70
C PRO A 45 1.49 8.89 -6.04
N ASN A 46 1.85 10.04 -6.60
CA ASN A 46 1.40 10.49 -7.93
C ASN A 46 1.86 9.56 -9.06
N GLU A 47 2.96 8.84 -8.86
CA GLU A 47 3.57 7.93 -9.83
C GLU A 47 3.31 6.46 -9.43
N ALA A 48 2.55 6.22 -8.35
CA ALA A 48 2.32 4.89 -7.79
C ALA A 48 1.24 4.08 -8.53
N GLY A 49 1.01 4.36 -9.81
CA GLY A 49 0.04 3.65 -10.66
C GLY A 49 -1.36 3.65 -10.06
N VAL A 50 -2.00 2.49 -9.98
CA VAL A 50 -3.37 2.37 -9.45
C VAL A 50 -3.48 2.50 -7.92
N SER A 51 -2.39 2.74 -7.18
CA SER A 51 -2.42 2.68 -5.70
C SER A 51 -3.42 3.66 -5.07
N VAL A 52 -3.40 4.94 -5.47
CA VAL A 52 -4.37 5.95 -4.99
C VAL A 52 -5.80 5.65 -5.48
N PRO A 53 -6.03 5.33 -6.76
CA PRO A 53 -7.34 4.86 -7.24
C PRO A 53 -7.91 3.66 -6.47
N VAL A 54 -7.08 2.67 -6.12
CA VAL A 54 -7.48 1.50 -5.31
C VAL A 54 -7.98 1.94 -3.94
N ILE A 55 -7.27 2.86 -3.28
CA ILE A 55 -7.67 3.36 -1.96
C ILE A 55 -9.02 4.08 -2.06
N HIS A 56 -9.19 4.98 -3.02
CA HIS A 56 -10.46 5.67 -3.21
C HIS A 56 -11.63 4.72 -3.48
N ARG A 57 -11.41 3.66 -4.26
CA ARG A 57 -12.48 2.72 -4.62
C ARG A 57 -12.87 1.80 -3.47
N PHE A 58 -11.90 1.31 -2.70
CA PHE A 58 -12.11 0.15 -1.82
C PHE A 58 -11.98 0.45 -0.33
N ALA A 59 -11.47 1.61 0.11
CA ALA A 59 -11.18 1.86 1.52
C ALA A 59 -12.39 1.77 2.47
N THR A 60 -13.61 1.95 1.96
CA THR A 60 -14.85 1.82 2.74
C THR A 60 -15.45 0.41 2.73
N GLU A 61 -14.91 -0.49 1.91
CA GLU A 61 -15.47 -1.81 1.64
C GLU A 61 -14.52 -2.94 2.07
N ILE A 62 -13.22 -2.77 1.80
CA ILE A 62 -12.19 -3.79 2.02
C ILE A 62 -11.10 -3.18 2.92
N PRO A 63 -10.68 -3.85 4.01
CA PRO A 63 -9.57 -3.38 4.83
C PRO A 63 -8.28 -3.20 4.02
N ILE A 64 -7.64 -2.03 4.16
CA ILE A 64 -6.40 -1.68 3.44
C ILE A 64 -5.25 -1.45 4.42
N LEU A 65 -4.12 -2.12 4.19
CA LEU A 65 -2.84 -1.84 4.85
C LEU A 65 -1.86 -1.20 3.86
N GLY A 66 -1.45 0.04 4.14
CA GLY A 66 -0.42 0.75 3.37
C GLY A 66 0.94 0.70 4.05
N VAL A 67 1.97 0.20 3.36
CA VAL A 67 3.35 0.13 3.86
C VAL A 67 4.25 1.04 3.03
N CYS A 68 5.10 1.84 3.69
CA CYS A 68 6.02 2.79 3.03
C CYS A 68 5.27 3.75 2.10
N LEU A 69 5.46 3.64 0.78
CA LEU A 69 4.75 4.46 -0.20
C LEU A 69 3.23 4.21 -0.18
N GLY A 70 2.79 3.02 0.23
CA GLY A 70 1.37 2.73 0.45
C GLY A 70 0.76 3.57 1.57
N HIS A 71 1.51 3.80 2.66
CA HIS A 71 1.06 4.68 3.75
C HIS A 71 0.90 6.13 3.26
N GLN A 72 1.87 6.62 2.48
CA GLN A 72 1.81 7.95 1.87
C GLN A 72 0.64 8.07 0.88
N SER A 73 0.38 7.02 0.10
CA SER A 73 -0.75 6.96 -0.83
C SER A 73 -2.10 7.02 -0.12
N ILE A 74 -2.24 6.39 1.05
CA ILE A 74 -3.43 6.51 1.89
C ILE A 74 -3.61 7.95 2.36
N GLY A 75 -2.57 8.56 2.90
CA GLY A 75 -2.61 9.97 3.29
C GLY A 75 -3.07 10.86 2.14
N GLN A 76 -2.46 10.71 0.97
CA GLN A 76 -2.81 11.52 -0.21
C GLN A 76 -4.24 11.29 -0.70
N ALA A 77 -4.72 10.04 -0.72
CA ALA A 77 -6.10 9.71 -1.10
C ALA A 77 -7.12 10.40 -0.18
N PHE A 78 -6.78 10.65 1.08
CA PHE A 78 -7.63 11.37 2.02
C PHE A 78 -7.25 12.85 2.20
N GLY A 79 -6.51 13.42 1.24
CA GLY A 79 -6.24 14.86 1.17
C GLY A 79 -5.01 15.34 1.96
N ALA A 80 -4.20 14.44 2.52
CA ALA A 80 -2.95 14.81 3.17
C ALA A 80 -1.87 15.21 2.16
N HIS A 81 -0.95 16.08 2.58
CA HIS A 81 0.20 16.47 1.76
C HIS A 81 1.42 15.62 2.10
N VAL A 82 1.98 14.97 1.07
CA VAL A 82 3.25 14.25 1.18
C VAL A 82 4.39 15.24 0.94
N VAL A 83 5.17 15.51 2.00
CA VAL A 83 6.24 16.51 1.99
C VAL A 83 7.59 15.87 2.29
N HIS A 84 8.67 16.56 1.92
CA HIS A 84 10.01 16.11 2.23
C HIS A 84 10.29 16.18 3.74
N ALA A 85 10.85 15.09 4.27
CA ALA A 85 11.30 15.05 5.65
C ALA A 85 12.50 15.99 5.86
N LYS A 86 12.54 16.67 7.01
CA LYS A 86 13.66 17.55 7.40
C LYS A 86 14.97 16.80 7.61
N ARG A 87 14.90 15.49 7.87
CA ARG A 87 16.06 14.63 8.16
C ARG A 87 15.85 13.24 7.56
N LEU A 88 16.92 12.66 7.04
CA LEU A 88 16.94 11.28 6.55
C LEU A 88 16.98 10.27 7.72
N MET A 89 16.04 9.31 7.68
CA MET A 89 15.82 8.30 8.72
C MET A 89 16.19 6.86 8.30
N HIS A 90 16.82 6.68 7.14
CA HIS A 90 17.22 5.35 6.67
C HIS A 90 18.14 4.64 7.68
N GLY A 91 17.81 3.40 8.04
CA GLY A 91 18.59 2.58 8.99
C GLY A 91 18.51 3.00 10.46
N LYS A 92 17.55 3.86 10.84
CA LYS A 92 17.39 4.36 12.21
C LYS A 92 16.06 3.92 12.81
N THR A 93 16.04 3.75 14.12
CA THR A 93 14.84 3.42 14.88
C THR A 93 14.10 4.70 15.32
N SER A 94 12.80 4.57 15.57
CA SER A 94 11.96 5.61 16.15
C SER A 94 10.96 4.95 17.09
N ASN A 95 10.68 5.58 18.22
CA ASN A 95 9.59 5.15 19.08
C ASN A 95 8.25 5.48 18.39
N VAL A 96 7.34 4.52 18.37
CA VAL A 96 5.97 4.69 17.87
C VAL A 96 5.02 4.50 19.04
N TYR A 97 4.05 5.41 19.17
CA TYR A 97 3.01 5.36 20.19
C TYR A 97 1.68 5.14 19.48
N HIS A 98 0.86 4.20 19.99
CA HIS A 98 -0.42 3.79 19.42
C HIS A 98 -1.57 4.13 20.38
#